data_AF-A0A353GRL2-F1
#
_entry.id   AF-A0A353GRL2-F1
#
_cell.length_a   1.000
_cell.length_b   1.000
_cell.length_c   1.000
_cell.angle_alpha   90.00
_cell.angle_beta   90.00
_cell.angle_gamma   90.00
#
_symmetry.space_group_name_H-M   'P 1'
#
loop_
_entity.id
_entity.type
_entity.pdbx_description
1 polymer ?
#
loop_
_entity_poly.entity_id
_entity_poly.type
_entity_poly.pdbx_seq_one_letter_code
_entity_poly.pdbx_strand_id
1 'polypeptide(L)'
;MKPLSTKPSKPAGAKFEKKQASKGFAGFCKKTYNLLFNDDVYLRICGFLIFGLILFFASWAFFTFIYNKVNLLENSFMVQKLFKPDIMKGIGPWAAKLFGSTNADVIKNFGIWGNVILLTLENFANNLIFVIIFIFILNFFRVGRWNLSMIYFALYSIMWGAVMGTLSLPFPTGTNRVLGSLILFARYGLWVWFSYLLLIVSTTQFTWMAAPSGLDWNWEKKRKFWPLSFTPDQREVFIYGLLFLLASSFAEARIFVHYNFF
;
A
#
# COMPACT_ATOMS: atom_id res chain seq x y z
N MET A 1 -35.34 -64.68 37.29
CA MET A 1 -35.27 -63.81 36.10
C MET A 1 -33.97 -63.02 36.17
N LYS A 2 -33.04 -63.23 35.23
CA LYS A 2 -31.75 -62.49 35.18
C LYS A 2 -31.97 -61.15 34.46
N PRO A 3 -31.46 -60.02 34.96
CA PRO A 3 -31.55 -58.75 34.23
C PRO A 3 -30.51 -58.70 33.10
N LEU A 4 -30.95 -58.29 31.90
CA LEU A 4 -30.08 -57.98 30.77
C LEU A 4 -29.29 -56.70 31.05
N SER A 5 -27.95 -56.79 31.06
CA SER A 5 -27.08 -55.61 31.03
C SER A 5 -26.96 -55.09 29.60
N THR A 6 -27.61 -53.97 29.30
CA THR A 6 -27.37 -53.19 28.08
C THR A 6 -26.02 -52.48 28.16
N LYS A 7 -25.07 -52.86 27.30
CA LYS A 7 -23.83 -52.10 27.08
C LYS A 7 -24.17 -50.74 26.44
N PRO A 8 -23.53 -49.62 26.85
CA PRO A 8 -23.70 -48.35 26.17
C PRO A 8 -22.99 -48.35 24.81
N SER A 9 -23.70 -47.93 23.78
CA SER A 9 -23.16 -47.66 22.44
C SER A 9 -22.17 -46.50 22.51
N LYS A 10 -20.95 -46.73 22.02
CA LYS A 10 -19.98 -45.66 21.75
C LYS A 10 -20.57 -44.69 20.72
N PRO A 11 -20.49 -43.36 20.93
CA PRO A 11 -20.90 -42.42 19.90
C PRO A 11 -19.95 -42.58 18.70
N ALA A 12 -20.56 -42.71 17.52
CA ALA A 12 -19.85 -42.76 16.25
C ALA A 12 -18.92 -41.56 16.14
N GLY A 13 -17.62 -41.82 16.10
CA GLY A 13 -16.61 -40.80 15.89
C GLY A 13 -16.93 -40.05 14.60
N ALA A 14 -17.21 -38.75 14.74
CA ALA A 14 -17.30 -37.85 13.61
C ALA A 14 -16.01 -37.99 12.79
N LYS A 15 -16.12 -38.59 11.60
CA LYS A 15 -15.07 -38.52 10.59
C LYS A 15 -14.92 -37.04 10.24
N PHE A 16 -13.93 -36.39 10.83
CA PHE A 16 -13.37 -35.17 10.30
C PHE A 16 -12.88 -35.50 8.89
N GLU A 17 -13.69 -35.16 7.89
CA GLU A 17 -13.24 -35.12 6.50
C GLU A 17 -12.05 -34.17 6.45
N LYS A 18 -10.84 -34.73 6.40
CA LYS A 18 -9.64 -34.00 5.99
C LYS A 18 -9.90 -33.50 4.57
N LYS A 19 -10.41 -32.27 4.43
CA LYS A 19 -10.44 -31.55 3.16
C LYS A 19 -9.05 -31.64 2.56
N GLN A 20 -8.94 -32.44 1.51
CA GLN A 20 -7.69 -32.71 0.79
C GLN A 20 -7.15 -31.36 0.34
N ALA A 21 -6.07 -30.89 1.00
CA ALA A 21 -5.43 -29.64 0.65
C ALA A 21 -4.94 -29.79 -0.80
N SER A 22 -5.56 -29.06 -1.73
CA SER A 22 -5.15 -29.06 -3.13
C SER A 22 -3.66 -28.72 -3.18
N LYS A 23 -2.82 -29.65 -3.64
CA LYS A 23 -1.37 -29.45 -3.76
C LYS A 23 -1.06 -28.60 -5.00
N GLY A 24 0.00 -27.79 -4.97
CA GLY A 24 0.47 -26.99 -6.11
C GLY A 24 -0.13 -25.58 -6.23
N PHE A 25 0.00 -24.97 -7.42
CA PHE A 25 -0.38 -23.57 -7.70
C PHE A 25 -1.83 -23.25 -7.35
N ALA A 26 -2.77 -24.15 -7.68
CA ALA A 26 -4.18 -24.00 -7.33
C ALA A 26 -4.40 -23.89 -5.81
N GLY A 27 -3.62 -24.65 -5.01
CA GLY A 27 -3.64 -24.56 -3.56
C GLY A 27 -3.09 -23.25 -3.02
N PHE A 28 -2.00 -22.76 -3.62
CA PHE A 28 -1.45 -21.46 -3.30
C PHE A 28 -2.45 -20.33 -3.59
N CYS A 29 -3.06 -20.30 -4.78
CA CYS A 29 -4.10 -19.32 -5.13
C CYS A 29 -5.28 -19.36 -4.16
N LYS A 30 -5.77 -20.55 -3.82
CA LYS A 30 -6.86 -20.72 -2.84
C LYS A 30 -6.46 -20.21 -1.46
N LYS A 31 -5.23 -20.49 -1.01
CA LYS A 31 -4.71 -20.00 0.27
C LYS A 31 -4.61 -18.48 0.29
N THR A 32 -4.04 -17.87 -0.75
CA THR A 32 -3.94 -16.41 -0.88
C THR A 32 -5.32 -15.75 -0.93
N TYR A 33 -6.25 -16.32 -1.69
CA TYR A 33 -7.64 -15.85 -1.74
C TYR A 33 -8.31 -15.89 -0.34
N ASN A 34 -8.12 -16.97 0.41
CA ASN A 34 -8.66 -17.07 1.76
C ASN A 34 -8.01 -16.08 2.74
N LEU A 35 -6.73 -15.73 2.55
CA LEU A 35 -6.05 -14.70 3.34
C LEU A 35 -6.58 -13.31 3.02
N LEU A 36 -6.81 -12.98 1.74
CA LEU A 36 -7.30 -11.67 1.31
C LEU A 36 -8.66 -11.29 1.90
N PHE A 37 -9.51 -12.29 2.15
CA PHE A 37 -10.84 -12.10 2.72
C PHE A 37 -10.99 -12.72 4.11
N ASN A 38 -9.88 -12.89 4.83
CA ASN A 38 -9.91 -13.34 6.21
C ASN A 38 -10.49 -12.24 7.11
N ASP A 39 -11.24 -12.60 8.14
CA ASP A 39 -11.82 -11.65 9.10
C ASP A 39 -10.76 -10.99 9.98
N ASP A 40 -9.67 -11.70 10.28
CA ASP A 40 -8.51 -11.19 11.01
C ASP A 40 -7.71 -10.19 10.15
N VAL A 41 -7.48 -9.01 10.70
CA VAL A 41 -6.80 -7.90 10.04
C VAL A 41 -5.36 -8.25 9.70
N TYR A 42 -4.63 -8.92 10.58
CA TYR A 42 -3.23 -9.28 10.39
C TYR A 42 -3.07 -10.36 9.31
N LEU A 43 -3.96 -11.35 9.29
CA LEU A 43 -3.99 -12.35 8.21
C LEU A 43 -4.35 -11.71 6.86
N ARG A 44 -5.22 -10.70 6.87
CA ARG A 44 -5.58 -9.92 5.68
C ARG A 44 -4.40 -9.12 5.16
N ILE A 45 -3.58 -8.50 6.03
CA ILE A 45 -2.33 -7.82 5.64
C ILE A 45 -1.43 -8.79 4.86
N CYS A 46 -1.21 -10.00 5.39
CA CYS A 46 -0.43 -11.03 4.71
C CYS A 46 -1.00 -11.40 3.33
N GLY A 47 -2.33 -11.54 3.24
CA GLY A 47 -3.02 -11.78 1.97
C GLY A 47 -2.75 -10.69 0.95
N PHE A 48 -2.95 -9.43 1.33
CA PHE A 48 -2.74 -8.27 0.45
C PHE A 48 -1.27 -8.14 0.03
N LEU A 49 -0.34 -8.44 0.94
CA LEU A 49 1.09 -8.34 0.68
C LEU A 49 1.52 -9.35 -0.37
N ILE A 50 1.13 -10.61 -0.20
CA ILE A 50 1.42 -11.67 -1.19
C ILE A 50 0.77 -11.33 -2.53
N PHE A 51 -0.51 -10.96 -2.52
CA PHE A 51 -1.27 -10.66 -3.73
C PHE A 51 -0.66 -9.49 -4.52
N GLY A 52 -0.39 -8.36 -3.86
CA GLY A 52 0.15 -7.19 -4.52
C GLY A 52 1.60 -7.37 -4.96
N LEU A 53 2.44 -8.11 -4.22
CA LEU A 53 3.80 -8.44 -4.66
C LEU A 53 3.80 -9.32 -5.92
N ILE A 54 2.89 -10.30 -6.01
CA ILE A 54 2.74 -11.12 -7.22
C ILE A 54 2.40 -10.24 -8.42
N LEU A 55 1.42 -9.34 -8.27
CA LEU A 55 1.03 -8.42 -9.34
C LEU A 55 2.18 -7.46 -9.72
N PHE A 56 2.88 -6.93 -8.72
CA PHE A 56 4.03 -6.06 -8.92
C PHE A 56 5.14 -6.77 -9.71
N PHE A 57 5.59 -7.95 -9.26
CA PHE A 57 6.68 -8.68 -9.92
C PHE A 57 6.29 -9.20 -11.29
N ALA A 58 5.05 -9.64 -11.48
CA ALA A 58 4.55 -10.05 -12.79
C ALA A 58 4.53 -8.88 -13.77
N SER A 59 4.01 -7.72 -13.34
CA SER A 59 4.00 -6.49 -14.15
C SER A 59 5.42 -6.01 -14.44
N TRP A 60 6.27 -5.92 -13.42
CA TRP A 60 7.67 -5.54 -13.56
C TRP A 60 8.42 -6.44 -14.55
N ALA A 61 8.29 -7.77 -14.43
CA ALA A 61 8.93 -8.70 -15.35
C ALA A 61 8.43 -8.53 -16.79
N PHE A 62 7.11 -8.36 -16.97
CA PHE A 62 6.53 -8.09 -18.28
C PHE A 62 7.10 -6.80 -18.89
N PHE A 63 7.09 -5.68 -18.15
CA PHE A 63 7.57 -4.41 -18.69
C PHE A 63 9.08 -4.38 -18.91
N THR A 64 9.85 -5.05 -18.04
CA THR A 64 11.32 -5.12 -18.14
C THR A 64 11.76 -6.00 -19.32
N PHE A 65 11.22 -7.22 -19.43
CA PHE A 65 11.74 -8.23 -20.36
C PHE A 65 10.95 -8.34 -21.67
N ILE A 66 9.64 -8.07 -21.65
CA ILE A 66 8.78 -8.25 -22.83
C ILE A 66 8.55 -6.91 -23.54
N TYR A 67 8.10 -5.89 -22.81
CA TYR A 67 7.82 -4.58 -23.42
C TYR A 67 9.11 -3.81 -23.76
N ASN A 68 10.06 -3.76 -22.80
CA ASN A 68 11.41 -3.21 -22.95
C ASN A 68 11.47 -1.81 -23.60
N LYS A 69 10.50 -0.93 -23.31
CA LYS A 69 10.59 0.50 -23.62
C LYS A 69 10.69 1.32 -22.34
N VAL A 70 11.41 2.43 -22.45
CA VAL A 70 11.72 3.33 -21.35
C VAL A 70 10.69 4.47 -21.29
N ASN A 71 10.46 5.04 -20.11
CA ASN A 71 9.69 6.27 -19.89
C ASN A 71 8.20 6.23 -20.29
N LEU A 72 7.58 5.05 -20.25
CA LEU A 72 6.14 4.92 -20.58
C LEU A 72 5.24 5.73 -19.64
N LEU A 73 5.60 5.83 -18.35
CA LEU A 73 4.76 6.37 -17.29
C LEU A 73 5.35 7.63 -16.63
N GLU A 74 6.35 8.24 -17.25
CA GLU A 74 7.05 9.43 -16.71
C GLU A 74 6.08 10.61 -16.49
N ASN A 75 5.08 10.75 -17.36
CA ASN A 75 4.05 11.80 -17.28
C ASN A 75 2.78 11.38 -16.51
N SER A 76 2.79 10.23 -15.84
CA SER A 76 1.63 9.74 -15.09
C SER A 76 1.60 10.29 -13.67
N PHE A 77 0.43 10.31 -13.03
CA PHE A 77 0.26 10.65 -11.60
C PHE A 77 0.96 9.67 -10.64
N MET A 78 1.53 8.56 -11.12
CA MET A 78 2.39 7.68 -10.31
C MET A 78 3.78 8.30 -10.08
N VAL A 79 4.21 9.17 -10.99
CA VAL A 79 5.55 9.77 -11.02
C VAL A 79 5.45 11.28 -10.78
N GLN A 80 4.51 11.94 -11.45
CA GLN A 80 4.23 13.36 -11.26
C GLN A 80 3.34 13.56 -10.03
N LYS A 81 3.75 14.49 -9.18
CA LYS A 81 3.01 14.91 -7.98
C LYS A 81 2.19 16.16 -8.26
N LEU A 82 1.12 16.34 -7.50
CA LEU A 82 0.29 17.56 -7.56
C LEU A 82 1.10 18.78 -7.12
N PHE A 83 1.87 18.62 -6.03
CA PHE A 83 2.86 19.61 -5.59
C PHE A 83 4.20 19.24 -6.21
N LYS A 84 4.69 20.10 -7.11
CA LYS A 84 6.02 19.92 -7.70
C LYS A 84 7.07 20.24 -6.64
N PRO A 85 7.98 19.30 -6.33
CA PRO A 85 9.00 19.55 -5.33
C PRO A 85 9.96 20.64 -5.84
N ASP A 86 10.14 21.70 -5.05
CA ASP A 86 11.07 22.79 -5.34
C ASP A 86 11.90 23.12 -4.10
N ILE A 87 13.13 23.56 -4.32
CA ILE A 87 14.05 23.93 -3.23
C ILE A 87 13.86 25.40 -2.89
N MET A 88 13.39 25.63 -1.68
CA MET A 88 13.33 26.96 -1.11
C MET A 88 14.72 27.40 -0.62
N LYS A 89 15.37 28.26 -1.40
CA LYS A 89 16.69 28.84 -1.08
C LYS A 89 16.66 29.77 0.14
N GLY A 90 15.51 30.30 0.52
CA GLY A 90 15.36 31.25 1.64
C GLY A 90 15.34 30.64 3.04
N ILE A 91 15.12 29.32 3.17
CA ILE A 91 14.96 28.65 4.48
C ILE A 91 16.24 28.72 5.32
N GLY A 92 17.40 28.44 4.69
CA GLY A 92 18.68 28.43 5.38
C GLY A 92 19.03 29.79 6.02
N PRO A 93 19.06 30.88 5.24
CA PRO A 93 19.32 32.22 5.76
C PRO A 93 18.30 32.68 6.81
N TRP A 94 17.01 32.36 6.63
CA TRP A 94 15.96 32.70 7.58
C TRP A 94 16.16 32.01 8.93
N ALA A 95 16.38 30.70 8.94
CA ALA A 95 16.58 29.94 10.18
C ALA A 95 17.90 30.32 10.88
N ALA A 96 18.98 30.50 10.13
CA ALA A 96 20.26 30.93 10.69
C ALA A 96 20.15 32.30 11.37
N LYS A 97 19.40 33.24 10.77
CA LYS A 97 19.09 34.55 11.38
C LYS A 97 18.28 34.39 12.67
N LEU A 98 17.30 33.49 12.71
CA LEU A 98 16.48 33.22 13.90
C LEU A 98 17.32 32.71 15.08
N PHE A 99 18.33 31.87 14.80
CA PHE A 99 19.23 31.32 15.82
C PHE A 99 20.53 32.13 16.01
N GLY A 100 20.63 33.32 15.42
CA GLY A 100 21.77 34.23 15.60
C GLY A 100 23.10 33.74 15.03
N SER A 101 23.08 32.80 14.07
CA SER A 101 24.30 32.26 13.46
C SER A 101 24.52 32.82 12.06
N THR A 102 25.75 33.25 11.76
CA THR A 102 26.20 33.70 10.43
C THR A 102 27.11 32.69 9.73
N ASN A 103 27.35 31.53 10.35
CA ASN A 103 28.23 30.50 9.80
C ASN A 103 27.58 29.86 8.55
N ALA A 104 28.32 29.83 7.44
CA ALA A 104 27.89 29.26 6.17
C ALA A 104 27.48 27.77 6.29
N ASP A 105 28.16 26.99 7.12
CA ASP A 105 27.82 25.57 7.34
C ASP A 105 26.48 25.42 8.07
N VAL A 106 26.19 26.32 9.01
CA VAL A 106 24.92 26.36 9.75
C VAL A 106 23.78 26.75 8.81
N ILE A 107 23.98 27.77 7.98
CA ILE A 107 23.03 28.19 6.94
C ILE A 107 22.73 27.03 5.97
N LYS A 108 23.77 26.31 5.52
CA LYS A 108 23.63 25.17 4.63
C LYS A 108 22.86 24.03 5.29
N ASN A 109 23.18 23.69 6.54
CA ASN A 109 22.48 22.63 7.28
C ASN A 109 21.01 22.94 7.51
N PHE A 110 20.68 24.18 7.90
CA PHE A 110 19.29 24.62 8.00
C PHE A 110 18.57 24.60 6.66
N GLY A 111 19.24 25.00 5.57
CA GLY A 111 18.70 24.92 4.22
C GLY A 111 18.36 23.48 3.82
N ILE A 112 19.27 22.53 4.06
CA ILE A 112 19.06 21.11 3.76
C ILE A 112 17.90 20.55 4.58
N TRP A 113 17.99 20.60 5.91
CA TRP A 113 16.99 19.97 6.78
C TRP A 113 15.62 20.64 6.72
N GLY A 114 15.58 21.97 6.57
CA GLY A 114 14.33 22.69 6.41
C GLY A 114 13.63 22.36 5.09
N ASN A 115 14.35 22.21 3.98
CA ASN A 115 13.78 21.71 2.73
C ASN A 115 13.33 20.24 2.85
N VAL A 116 14.08 19.39 3.56
CA VAL A 116 13.66 18.00 3.82
C VAL A 116 12.31 17.98 4.55
N ILE A 117 12.15 18.78 5.61
CA ILE A 117 10.90 18.83 6.38
C ILE A 117 9.74 19.35 5.53
N LEU A 118 9.96 20.46 4.80
CA LEU A 118 8.92 21.05 3.95
C LEU A 118 8.46 20.07 2.86
N LEU A 119 9.41 19.50 2.11
CA LEU A 119 9.10 18.52 1.07
C LEU A 119 8.48 17.24 1.63
N THR A 120 8.84 16.85 2.87
CA THR A 120 8.18 15.72 3.55
C THR A 120 6.70 16.00 3.74
N LEU A 121 6.34 17.21 4.19
CA LEU A 121 4.94 17.60 4.40
C LEU A 121 4.18 17.70 3.07
N GLU A 122 4.79 18.26 2.03
CA GLU A 122 4.17 18.32 0.69
C GLU A 122 3.94 16.92 0.11
N ASN A 123 4.94 16.03 0.21
CA ASN A 123 4.82 14.65 -0.23
C ASN A 123 3.76 13.89 0.58
N PHE A 124 3.71 14.11 1.89
CA PHE A 124 2.71 13.50 2.75
C PHE A 124 1.31 13.99 2.41
N ALA A 125 1.12 15.30 2.22
CA ALA A 125 -0.16 15.88 1.80
C ALA A 125 -0.61 15.36 0.43
N ASN A 126 0.30 15.30 -0.54
CA ASN A 126 0.03 14.71 -1.86
C ASN A 126 -0.49 13.27 -1.70
N ASN A 127 0.23 12.43 -0.96
CA ASN A 127 -0.19 11.06 -0.71
C ASN A 127 -1.52 10.96 0.05
N LEU A 128 -1.76 11.85 1.01
CA LEU A 128 -3.00 11.87 1.80
C LEU A 128 -4.21 12.15 0.91
N ILE A 129 -4.08 13.02 -0.11
CA ILE A 129 -5.13 13.25 -1.10
C ILE A 129 -5.49 11.93 -1.82
N PHE A 130 -4.50 11.18 -2.28
CA PHE A 130 -4.73 9.88 -2.91
C PHE A 130 -5.34 8.86 -1.94
N VAL A 131 -4.90 8.82 -0.70
CA VAL A 131 -5.48 7.97 0.35
C VAL A 131 -6.97 8.31 0.56
N ILE A 132 -7.32 9.59 0.69
CA ILE A 132 -8.71 10.00 0.90
C ILE A 132 -9.57 9.59 -0.30
N ILE A 133 -9.13 9.90 -1.53
CA ILE A 133 -9.92 9.68 -2.74
C ILE A 133 -9.98 8.19 -3.12
N PHE A 134 -8.85 7.50 -3.16
CA PHE A 134 -8.77 6.15 -3.72
C PHE A 134 -8.79 5.03 -2.69
N ILE A 135 -8.52 5.32 -1.42
CA ILE A 135 -8.60 4.31 -0.35
C ILE A 135 -9.90 4.49 0.41
N PHE A 136 -10.10 5.64 1.05
CA PHE A 136 -11.28 5.85 1.90
C PHE A 136 -12.58 5.91 1.11
N ILE A 137 -12.68 6.80 0.10
CA ILE A 137 -13.93 6.96 -0.66
C ILE A 137 -14.26 5.64 -1.37
N LEU A 138 -13.29 5.00 -2.03
CA LEU A 138 -13.52 3.73 -2.71
C LEU A 138 -13.82 2.54 -1.77
N ASN A 139 -13.36 2.57 -0.51
CA ASN A 139 -13.72 1.52 0.46
C ASN A 139 -15.21 1.53 0.83
N PHE A 140 -15.91 2.64 0.61
CA PHE A 140 -17.37 2.70 0.81
C PHE A 140 -18.16 1.86 -0.18
N PHE A 141 -17.54 1.44 -1.28
CA PHE A 141 -18.18 0.70 -2.35
C PHE A 141 -17.60 -0.71 -2.43
N ARG A 142 -18.49 -1.70 -2.45
CA ARG A 142 -18.14 -3.12 -2.56
C ARG A 142 -18.91 -3.79 -3.70
N VAL A 143 -18.24 -4.67 -4.42
CA VAL A 143 -18.84 -5.54 -5.44
C VAL A 143 -18.52 -6.99 -5.07
N GLY A 144 -19.55 -7.73 -4.65
CA GLY A 144 -19.39 -9.06 -4.09
C GLY A 144 -18.49 -9.04 -2.83
N ARG A 145 -17.33 -9.69 -2.91
CA ARG A 145 -16.31 -9.66 -1.83
C ARG A 145 -15.24 -8.58 -2.01
N TRP A 146 -15.18 -7.94 -3.18
CA TRP A 146 -14.14 -7.00 -3.54
C TRP A 146 -14.54 -5.56 -3.21
N ASN A 147 -13.73 -4.86 -2.42
CA ASN A 147 -13.88 -3.41 -2.26
C ASN A 147 -13.23 -2.69 -3.45
N LEU A 148 -13.77 -1.54 -3.86
CA LEU A 148 -13.16 -0.79 -4.98
C LEU A 148 -11.74 -0.31 -4.64
N SER A 149 -11.44 -0.04 -3.37
CA SER A 149 -10.08 0.27 -2.90
C SER A 149 -9.08 -0.87 -3.13
N MET A 150 -9.54 -2.13 -3.07
CA MET A 150 -8.72 -3.32 -3.34
C MET A 150 -8.43 -3.45 -4.83
N ILE A 151 -9.41 -3.12 -5.68
CA ILE A 151 -9.22 -3.03 -7.12
C ILE A 151 -8.20 -1.92 -7.44
N TYR A 152 -8.35 -0.76 -6.82
CA TYR A 152 -7.37 0.32 -6.91
C TYR A 152 -5.97 -0.17 -6.50
N PHE A 153 -5.82 -0.88 -5.38
CA PHE A 153 -4.53 -1.42 -4.95
C PHE A 153 -3.92 -2.41 -5.93
N ALA A 154 -4.74 -3.27 -6.55
CA ALA A 154 -4.28 -4.18 -7.59
C ALA A 154 -3.72 -3.41 -8.79
N LEU A 155 -4.47 -2.41 -9.29
CA LEU A 155 -4.03 -1.53 -10.37
C LEU A 155 -2.78 -0.74 -9.99
N TYR A 156 -2.75 -0.17 -8.80
CA TYR A 156 -1.62 0.57 -8.25
C TYR A 156 -0.35 -0.29 -8.17
N SER A 157 -0.47 -1.55 -7.76
CA SER A 157 0.64 -2.52 -7.74
C SER A 157 1.16 -2.84 -9.14
N ILE A 158 0.25 -3.01 -10.11
CA ILE A 158 0.61 -3.22 -11.52
C ILE A 158 1.31 -1.99 -12.07
N MET A 159 0.79 -0.79 -11.81
CA MET A 159 1.37 0.47 -12.27
C MET A 159 2.75 0.70 -11.68
N TRP A 160 2.99 0.40 -10.40
CA TRP A 160 4.33 0.44 -9.81
C TRP A 160 5.28 -0.53 -10.52
N GLY A 161 4.83 -1.76 -10.80
CA GLY A 161 5.63 -2.72 -11.58
C GLY A 161 5.99 -2.18 -12.96
N ALA A 162 5.05 -1.51 -13.62
CA ALA A 162 5.27 -0.88 -14.92
C ALA A 162 6.24 0.31 -14.85
N VAL A 163 6.11 1.19 -13.85
CA VAL A 163 7.04 2.30 -13.62
C VAL A 163 8.47 1.78 -13.42
N MET A 164 8.63 0.73 -12.61
CA MET A 164 9.94 0.12 -12.34
C MET A 164 10.51 -0.59 -13.57
N GLY A 165 9.67 -1.30 -14.33
CA GLY A 165 10.11 -2.04 -15.50
C GLY A 165 10.44 -1.15 -16.70
N THR A 166 9.84 0.04 -16.77
CA THR A 166 10.10 1.04 -17.82
C THR A 166 11.07 2.14 -17.38
N LEU A 167 11.62 2.06 -16.17
CA LEU A 167 12.53 3.06 -15.59
C LEU A 167 11.97 4.49 -15.62
N SER A 168 10.65 4.64 -15.53
CA SER A 168 9.97 5.94 -15.58
C SER A 168 10.13 6.77 -14.30
N LEU A 169 11.17 6.51 -13.51
CA LEU A 169 11.38 7.13 -12.21
C LEU A 169 12.08 8.48 -12.32
N PRO A 170 11.82 9.41 -11.41
CA PRO A 170 12.48 10.71 -11.40
C PRO A 170 13.94 10.63 -10.90
N PHE A 171 14.38 9.48 -10.38
CA PHE A 171 15.70 9.28 -9.79
C PHE A 171 16.55 8.31 -10.63
N PRO A 172 17.87 8.51 -10.71
CA PRO A 172 18.75 7.66 -11.51
C PRO A 172 18.87 6.25 -10.91
N THR A 173 18.75 5.23 -11.75
CA THR A 173 18.79 3.80 -11.38
C THR A 173 20.21 3.22 -11.27
N GLY A 174 21.26 4.01 -11.51
CA GLY A 174 22.66 3.56 -11.45
C GLY A 174 23.08 2.67 -12.63
N THR A 175 24.17 1.92 -12.46
CA THR A 175 24.79 1.12 -13.54
C THR A 175 23.99 -0.13 -13.92
N ASN A 176 23.38 -0.82 -12.95
CA ASN A 176 22.49 -1.96 -13.22
C ASN A 176 21.04 -1.47 -13.24
N ARG A 177 20.49 -1.25 -14.44
CA ARG A 177 19.13 -0.72 -14.61
C ARG A 177 18.05 -1.59 -13.96
N VAL A 178 18.19 -2.92 -14.06
CA VAL A 178 17.19 -3.89 -13.59
C VAL A 178 17.18 -3.94 -12.07
N LEU A 179 18.34 -4.12 -11.45
CA LEU A 179 18.44 -4.16 -9.99
C LEU A 179 18.24 -2.78 -9.36
N GLY A 180 18.72 -1.73 -10.04
CA GLY A 180 18.63 -0.35 -9.62
C GLY A 180 17.20 0.16 -9.49
N SER A 181 16.31 -0.21 -10.40
CA SER A 181 14.90 0.15 -10.28
C SER A 181 14.23 -0.54 -9.09
N LEU A 182 14.53 -1.81 -8.84
CA LEU A 182 14.07 -2.52 -7.65
C LEU A 182 14.61 -1.92 -6.33
N ILE A 183 15.87 -1.48 -6.31
CA ILE A 183 16.47 -0.80 -5.16
C ILE A 183 15.75 0.54 -4.90
N LEU A 184 15.46 1.31 -5.94
CA LEU A 184 14.70 2.57 -5.79
C LEU A 184 13.28 2.30 -5.28
N PHE A 185 12.60 1.27 -5.78
CA PHE A 185 11.33 0.83 -5.22
C PHE A 185 11.47 0.51 -3.73
N ALA A 186 12.43 -0.33 -3.35
CA ALA A 186 12.65 -0.71 -1.95
C ALA A 186 12.97 0.51 -1.05
N ARG A 187 13.65 1.52 -1.59
CA ARG A 187 14.08 2.69 -0.82
C ARG A 187 12.92 3.62 -0.44
N TYR A 188 11.93 3.82 -1.32
CA TYR A 188 10.80 4.70 -1.00
C TYR A 188 9.44 4.18 -1.50
N GLY A 189 9.35 3.65 -2.72
CA GLY A 189 8.09 3.19 -3.31
C GLY A 189 7.41 2.05 -2.54
N LEU A 190 8.19 1.10 -2.02
CA LEU A 190 7.71 -0.04 -1.23
C LEU A 190 7.03 0.42 0.05
N TRP A 191 7.55 1.47 0.69
CA TRP A 191 7.00 2.00 1.93
C TRP A 191 5.66 2.74 1.70
N VAL A 192 5.55 3.50 0.60
CA VAL A 192 4.27 4.11 0.19
C VAL A 192 3.26 3.01 -0.15
N TRP A 193 3.68 2.03 -0.96
CA TRP A 193 2.85 0.90 -1.35
C TRP A 193 2.36 0.08 -0.14
N PHE A 194 3.24 -0.18 0.82
CA PHE A 194 2.91 -0.90 2.05
C PHE A 194 1.99 -0.06 2.96
N SER A 195 2.22 1.24 3.06
CA SER A 195 1.32 2.15 3.76
C SER A 195 -0.10 2.10 3.19
N TYR A 196 -0.25 2.18 1.86
CA TYR A 196 -1.55 2.11 1.20
C TYR A 196 -2.26 0.78 1.49
N LEU A 197 -1.51 -0.33 1.48
CA LEU A 197 -2.02 -1.63 1.88
C LEU A 197 -2.61 -1.60 3.30
N LEU A 198 -1.87 -1.10 4.29
CA LEU A 198 -2.32 -1.04 5.69
C LEU A 198 -3.57 -0.16 5.83
N LEU A 199 -3.60 0.99 5.14
CA LEU A 199 -4.73 1.91 5.14
C LEU A 199 -5.98 1.29 4.51
N ILE A 200 -5.83 0.52 3.42
CA ILE A 200 -6.95 -0.21 2.82
C ILE A 200 -7.46 -1.27 3.78
N VAL A 201 -6.57 -2.12 4.29
CA VAL A 201 -6.92 -3.26 5.15
C VAL A 201 -7.66 -2.79 6.40
N SER A 202 -7.16 -1.74 7.06
CA SER A 202 -7.81 -1.15 8.25
C SER A 202 -9.18 -0.52 7.99
N THR A 203 -9.47 -0.11 6.75
CA THR A 203 -10.72 0.60 6.39
C THR A 203 -11.70 -0.25 5.56
N THR A 204 -11.34 -1.49 5.24
CA THR A 204 -12.16 -2.40 4.39
C THR A 204 -13.58 -2.68 4.89
N GLN A 205 -13.84 -2.55 6.20
CA GLN A 205 -15.17 -2.76 6.78
C GLN A 205 -16.14 -1.59 6.57
N PHE A 206 -15.65 -0.45 6.09
CA PHE A 206 -16.45 0.77 5.91
C PHE A 206 -17.30 0.73 4.65
N THR A 207 -17.97 -0.38 4.39
CA THR A 207 -18.84 -0.53 3.22
C THR A 207 -20.19 0.15 3.46
N TRP A 208 -20.48 1.17 2.65
CA TRP A 208 -21.74 1.88 2.65
C TRP A 208 -22.72 1.26 1.65
N MET A 209 -22.26 1.04 0.42
CA MET A 209 -23.03 0.44 -0.67
C MET A 209 -22.35 -0.84 -1.17
N ALA A 210 -23.13 -1.88 -1.41
CA ALA A 210 -22.65 -3.14 -1.93
C ALA A 210 -23.54 -3.63 -3.08
N ALA A 211 -22.93 -4.01 -4.18
CA ALA A 211 -23.58 -4.77 -5.25
C ALA A 211 -23.29 -6.28 -5.06
N PRO A 212 -24.27 -7.18 -5.28
CA PRO A 212 -24.08 -8.62 -5.12
C PRO A 212 -23.11 -9.21 -6.15
N SER A 213 -23.09 -8.66 -7.37
CA SER A 213 -22.27 -9.10 -8.50
C SER A 213 -21.85 -7.87 -9.33
N GLY A 214 -20.74 -7.98 -10.08
CA GLY A 214 -20.33 -6.93 -11.02
C GLY A 214 -21.23 -6.82 -12.25
N LEU A 215 -22.03 -7.84 -12.52
CA LEU A 215 -23.01 -7.87 -13.62
C LEU A 215 -24.38 -7.31 -13.20
N ASP A 216 -24.68 -7.31 -11.90
CA ASP A 216 -25.95 -6.83 -11.37
C ASP A 216 -25.74 -5.46 -10.72
N TRP A 217 -26.27 -4.41 -11.33
CA TRP A 217 -26.16 -3.02 -10.85
C TRP A 217 -27.11 -2.68 -9.68
N ASN A 218 -27.58 -3.69 -8.95
CA ASN A 218 -28.47 -3.54 -7.82
C ASN A 218 -27.67 -3.20 -6.54
N TRP A 219 -27.35 -1.91 -6.39
CA TRP A 219 -26.64 -1.41 -5.21
C TRP A 219 -27.55 -1.42 -3.97
N GLU A 220 -27.14 -2.17 -2.96
CA GLU A 220 -27.81 -2.24 -1.66
C GLU A 220 -27.04 -1.44 -0.61
N LYS A 221 -27.78 -0.64 0.16
CA LYS A 221 -27.22 0.07 1.32
C LYS A 221 -27.03 -0.92 2.48
N LYS A 222 -25.78 -1.22 2.84
CA LYS A 222 -25.44 -2.17 3.92
C LYS A 222 -25.26 -1.51 5.29
N ARG A 223 -24.84 -0.25 5.34
CA ARG A 223 -24.56 0.47 6.59
C ARG A 223 -24.98 1.94 6.51
N LYS A 224 -25.03 2.63 7.65
CA LYS A 224 -25.01 4.10 7.70
C LYS A 224 -23.61 4.60 7.32
N PHE A 225 -23.55 5.73 6.61
CA PHE A 225 -22.30 6.39 6.23
C PHE A 225 -21.48 6.85 7.45
N TRP A 226 -22.17 7.17 8.57
CA TRP A 226 -21.60 7.62 9.82
C TRP A 226 -22.45 7.12 11.02
N PRO A 227 -21.88 6.91 12.22
CA PRO A 227 -20.46 6.98 12.60
C PRO A 227 -19.64 5.77 12.15
N LEU A 228 -18.38 6.03 11.79
CA LEU A 228 -17.38 5.00 11.54
C LEU A 228 -16.71 4.60 12.85
N SER A 229 -16.76 3.31 13.18
CA SER A 229 -16.08 2.75 14.34
C SER A 229 -14.96 1.81 13.90
N PHE A 230 -13.75 2.06 14.38
CA PHE A 230 -12.62 1.14 14.25
C PHE A 230 -12.59 0.18 15.44
N THR A 231 -12.24 -1.09 15.19
CA THR A 231 -11.78 -1.97 16.28
C THR A 231 -10.38 -1.55 16.73
N PRO A 232 -9.93 -1.98 17.93
CA PRO A 232 -8.57 -1.68 18.41
C PRO A 232 -7.48 -2.06 17.39
N ASP A 233 -7.51 -3.28 16.87
CA ASP A 233 -6.52 -3.76 15.89
C ASP A 233 -6.52 -2.93 14.60
N GLN A 234 -7.70 -2.55 14.11
CA GLN A 234 -7.80 -1.75 12.89
C GLN A 234 -7.29 -0.33 13.10
N ARG A 235 -7.51 0.24 14.29
CA ARG A 235 -7.00 1.56 14.65
C ARG A 235 -5.48 1.55 14.68
N GLU A 236 -4.89 0.52 15.27
CA GLU A 236 -3.44 0.33 15.31
C GLU A 236 -2.86 0.24 13.88
N VAL A 237 -3.41 -0.66 13.05
CA VAL A 237 -2.99 -0.82 11.65
C VAL A 237 -3.18 0.47 10.85
N PHE A 238 -4.25 1.21 11.11
CA PHE A 238 -4.51 2.51 10.47
C PHE A 238 -3.43 3.54 10.83
N ILE A 239 -3.08 3.67 12.12
CA ILE A 239 -2.02 4.56 12.60
C ILE A 239 -0.67 4.15 11.99
N TYR A 240 -0.36 2.85 11.97
CA TYR A 240 0.86 2.36 11.32
C TYR A 240 0.89 2.69 9.83
N GLY A 241 -0.24 2.55 9.13
CA GLY A 241 -0.37 3.01 7.75
C GLY A 241 0.04 4.47 7.57
N LEU A 242 -0.46 5.38 8.41
CA LEU A 242 -0.11 6.79 8.37
C LEU A 242 1.37 7.06 8.72
N LEU A 243 1.91 6.36 9.72
CA LEU A 243 3.32 6.50 10.12
C LEU A 243 4.27 6.04 9.01
N PHE A 244 3.97 4.91 8.35
CA PHE A 244 4.73 4.46 7.18
C PHE A 244 4.59 5.44 6.00
N LEU A 245 3.44 6.09 5.85
CA LEU A 245 3.27 7.13 4.83
C LEU A 245 4.14 8.35 5.09
N LEU A 246 4.24 8.76 6.35
CA LEU A 246 5.09 9.88 6.77
C LEU A 246 6.57 9.51 6.60
N ALA A 247 6.97 8.33 7.05
CA ALA A 247 8.34 7.84 6.93
C ALA A 247 8.78 7.71 5.45
N SER A 248 7.90 7.22 4.58
CA SER A 248 8.17 7.14 3.14
C SER A 248 8.29 8.51 2.48
N SER A 249 7.42 9.46 2.86
CA SER A 249 7.48 10.86 2.39
C SER A 249 8.78 11.53 2.80
N PHE A 250 9.28 11.24 4.00
CA PHE A 250 10.57 11.71 4.50
C PHE A 250 11.75 11.09 3.76
N ALA A 251 11.72 9.77 3.53
CA ALA A 251 12.75 9.09 2.76
C ALA A 251 12.87 9.66 1.34
N GLU A 252 11.74 9.91 0.68
CA GLU A 252 11.71 10.50 -0.66
C GLU A 252 12.22 11.95 -0.66
N ALA A 253 11.78 12.78 0.29
CA ALA A 253 12.25 14.17 0.42
C ALA A 253 13.77 14.23 0.62
N ARG A 254 14.33 13.34 1.45
CA ARG A 254 15.77 13.27 1.69
C ARG A 254 16.55 12.92 0.42
N ILE A 255 16.04 12.01 -0.40
CA ILE A 255 16.67 11.64 -1.67
C ILE A 255 16.64 12.83 -2.64
N PHE A 256 15.49 13.50 -2.75
CA PHE A 256 15.35 14.68 -3.60
C PHE A 256 16.31 15.80 -3.22
N VAL A 257 16.37 16.14 -1.92
CA VAL A 257 17.29 17.18 -1.43
C VAL A 257 18.74 16.76 -1.66
N HIS A 258 19.09 15.50 -1.45
CA HIS A 258 20.44 15.01 -1.69
C HIS A 258 20.89 15.22 -3.14
N TYR A 259 20.08 14.82 -4.12
CA TYR A 259 20.42 14.95 -5.54
C TYR A 259 20.43 16.38 -6.10
N ASN A 260 19.87 17.35 -5.37
CA ASN A 260 19.79 18.73 -5.82
C ASN A 260 20.74 19.68 -5.04
N PHE A 261 21.30 19.24 -3.91
CA PHE A 261 22.30 19.99 -3.14
C PHE A 261 23.73 19.45 -3.27
N PHE A 262 23.90 18.20 -3.73
CA PHE A 262 25.19 17.51 -3.88
C PHE A 262 25.31 16.93 -5.28
#